data_AF-A0A524N726-F1
#
_entry.id   AF-A0A524N726-F1
#
_cell.length_a   1.000
_cell.length_b   1.000
_cell.length_c   1.000
_cell.angle_alpha   90.00
_cell.angle_beta   90.00
_cell.angle_gamma   90.00
#
_symmetry.space_group_name_H-M   'P 1'
#
loop_
_entity.id
_entity.type
_entity.pdbx_description
1 polymer ?
#
loop_
_entity_poly.entity_id
_entity_poly.type
_entity_poly.pdbx_seq_one_letter_code
_entity_poly.pdbx_strand_id
1 'polypeptide(L)'
;MQVTVTFRHVDPTDALRDYAIKKVTHVASKYLKSAVGAHVILSVQKQRHVAEINLHATRFDISAHESTDDLYAAIDLTIAKVEAQLRKHKDRINHHKGRRTAVSEPRDVPVEVIESEENAREGAPRIVETDNIPAKPLSVEDAILQLELTHAEFLV
;
A
#
# COMPACT_ATOMS: atom_id res chain seq x y z
N MET A 1 9.44 12.04 10.02
CA MET A 1 7.98 11.88 10.16
C MET A 1 7.46 13.04 10.98
N GLN A 2 6.52 13.82 10.45
CA GLN A 2 5.90 14.93 11.18
C GLN A 2 4.65 14.42 11.92
N VAL A 3 4.57 14.64 13.23
CA VAL A 3 3.41 14.28 14.05
C VAL A 3 2.75 15.55 14.56
N THR A 4 1.48 15.75 14.20
CA THR A 4 0.67 16.88 14.66
C THR A 4 -0.35 16.38 15.67
N VAL A 5 -0.34 16.94 16.88
CA VAL A 5 -1.30 16.59 17.94
C VAL A 5 -2.26 17.76 18.15
N THR A 6 -3.54 17.51 17.94
CA THR A 6 -4.64 18.47 18.10
C THR A 6 -5.52 18.05 19.27
N PHE A 7 -5.80 18.98 20.18
CA PHE A 7 -6.71 18.79 21.29
C PHE A 7 -8.01 19.52 21.01
N ARG A 8 -9.16 18.86 21.21
CA ARG A 8 -10.48 19.44 20.98
C ARG A 8 -11.35 19.25 22.22
N HIS A 9 -11.86 20.35 22.78
CA HIS A 9 -12.67 20.33 24.01
C HIS A 9 -11.94 19.70 25.22
N VAL A 10 -10.60 19.76 25.25
CA VAL A 10 -9.78 19.33 26.38
C VAL A 10 -8.54 20.20 26.48
N ASP A 11 -8.04 20.40 27.71
CA ASP A 11 -6.83 21.18 27.93
C ASP A 11 -5.59 20.41 27.46
N PRO A 12 -4.74 21.03 26.60
CA PRO A 12 -3.53 20.40 26.11
C PRO A 12 -2.55 20.20 27.27
N THR A 13 -2.13 18.95 27.48
CA THR A 13 -1.11 18.59 28.45
C THR A 13 0.10 18.00 27.72
N ASP A 14 1.31 18.43 28.09
CA ASP A 14 2.54 17.95 27.44
C ASP A 14 2.74 16.44 27.62
N ALA A 15 2.38 15.90 28.79
CA ALA A 15 2.42 14.46 29.04
C ALA A 15 1.57 13.65 28.04
N LEU A 16 0.36 14.13 27.70
CA LEU A 16 -0.51 13.47 26.72
C LEU A 16 0.03 13.59 25.30
N ARG A 17 0.55 14.78 24.95
CA ARG A 17 1.19 15.02 23.66
C ARG A 17 2.38 14.08 23.46
N ASP A 18 3.29 14.02 24.44
CA ASP A 18 4.47 13.16 24.39
C ASP A 18 4.12 11.68 24.36
N TYR A 19 3.09 11.28 25.11
CA TYR A 19 2.59 9.91 25.09
C TYR A 19 2.09 9.50 23.70
N ALA A 20 1.24 10.32 23.09
CA ALA A 20 0.72 10.09 21.74
C ALA A 20 1.86 10.04 20.70
N ILE A 21 2.80 10.99 20.76
CA ILE A 21 3.94 11.04 19.83
C ILE A 21 4.81 9.80 19.95
N LYS A 22 5.18 9.39 21.18
CA LYS A 22 6.01 8.20 21.41
C LYS A 22 5.35 6.95 20.83
N LYS A 23 4.07 6.74 21.12
CA LYS A 23 3.36 5.54 20.69
C LYS A 23 3.16 5.48 19.18
N VAL A 24 2.74 6.58 18.56
CA VAL A 24 2.58 6.66 17.10
C VAL A 24 3.92 6.47 16.39
N THR A 25 4.99 7.08 16.89
CA THR A 25 6.34 6.92 16.33
C THR A 25 6.86 5.50 16.45
N HIS A 26 6.58 4.82 17.56
CA HIS A 26 6.97 3.42 17.77
C HIS A 26 6.29 2.49 16.75
N VAL A 27 4.96 2.61 16.57
CA VAL A 27 4.22 1.80 15.60
C VAL A 27 4.61 2.17 14.16
N ALA A 28 4.76 3.45 13.86
CA ALA A 28 5.20 3.89 12.54
C ALA A 28 6.58 3.31 12.20
N SER A 29 7.57 3.39 13.09
CA SER A 29 8.91 2.85 12.85
C SER A 29 8.93 1.33 12.63
N LYS A 30 8.02 0.59 13.27
CA LYS A 30 7.94 -0.88 13.18
C LYS A 30 7.35 -1.36 11.84
N TYR A 31 6.39 -0.62 11.28
CA TYR A 31 5.62 -1.07 10.11
C TYR A 31 5.88 -0.26 8.84
N LEU A 32 6.29 1.01 8.97
CA LEU A 32 6.44 1.95 7.87
C LEU A 32 7.91 2.27 7.65
N LYS A 33 8.41 2.00 6.45
CA LYS A 33 9.75 2.43 6.04
C LYS A 33 9.82 3.93 5.70
N SER A 34 8.71 4.50 5.24
CA SER A 34 8.59 5.92 4.92
C SER A 34 7.17 6.39 5.24
N ALA A 35 7.02 7.05 6.38
CA ALA A 35 5.77 7.71 6.78
C ALA A 35 5.91 9.22 6.52
N VAL A 36 4.91 9.80 5.84
CA VAL A 36 4.93 11.20 5.44
C VAL A 36 4.49 12.07 6.61
N GLY A 37 3.38 11.73 7.26
CA GLY A 37 2.88 12.46 8.41
C GLY A 37 1.85 11.68 9.23
N ALA A 38 1.62 12.12 10.46
CA ALA A 38 0.56 11.60 11.31
C ALA A 38 -0.17 12.76 12.00
N HIS A 39 -1.49 12.70 12.02
CA HIS A 39 -2.37 13.61 12.73
C HIS A 39 -3.08 12.84 13.83
N VAL A 40 -2.89 13.28 15.08
CA VAL A 40 -3.58 12.75 16.25
C VAL A 40 -4.56 13.80 16.74
N ILE A 41 -5.83 13.43 16.84
CA ILE A 41 -6.89 14.29 17.35
C ILE A 41 -7.41 13.64 18.63
N LEU A 42 -7.27 14.36 19.74
CA LEU A 42 -7.78 13.96 21.04
C LEU A 42 -8.96 14.84 21.37
N SER A 43 -10.11 14.25 21.64
CA SER A 43 -11.31 15.01 22.00
C SER A 43 -12.07 14.39 23.16
N VAL A 44 -12.69 15.24 23.97
CA VAL A 44 -13.54 14.81 25.09
C VAL A 44 -14.94 15.34 24.88
N GLN A 45 -15.91 14.43 24.86
CA GLN A 45 -17.33 14.73 24.67
C GLN A 45 -18.12 14.17 25.86
N LYS A 46 -18.45 15.03 26.83
CA LYS A 46 -19.12 14.64 28.08
C LYS A 46 -18.28 13.61 28.85
N GLN A 47 -18.68 12.33 28.83
CA GLN A 47 -17.95 11.21 29.44
C GLN A 47 -17.19 10.35 28.42
N ARG A 48 -17.25 10.67 27.12
CA ARG A 48 -16.57 9.90 26.09
C ARG A 48 -15.26 10.58 25.70
N HIS A 49 -14.16 9.88 25.88
CA HIS A 49 -12.84 10.26 25.43
C HIS A 49 -12.58 9.61 24.08
N VAL A 50 -12.44 10.42 23.05
CA VAL A 50 -12.26 9.96 21.66
C VAL A 50 -10.85 10.28 21.21
N ALA A 51 -10.15 9.26 20.73
CA ALA A 51 -8.88 9.40 20.07
C ALA A 51 -9.04 9.01 18.59
N GLU A 52 -8.53 9.87 17.71
CA GLU A 52 -8.49 9.63 16.27
C GLU A 52 -7.04 9.79 15.80
N ILE A 53 -6.57 8.84 15.01
CA ILE A 53 -5.22 8.83 14.44
C ILE A 53 -5.35 8.65 12.94
N ASN A 54 -4.90 9.66 12.20
CA ASN A 54 -4.79 9.65 10.75
C ASN A 54 -3.31 9.62 10.37
N LEU A 55 -2.90 8.53 9.74
CA LEU A 55 -1.54 8.30 9.31
C LEU A 55 -1.49 8.35 7.78
N HIS A 56 -0.61 9.21 7.27
CA HIS A 56 -0.36 9.38 5.85
C HIS A 56 0.98 8.74 5.48
N ALA A 57 0.93 7.72 4.62
CA ALA A 57 2.09 7.09 4.02
C ALA A 57 2.11 7.33 2.51
N THR A 58 3.28 7.21 1.87
CA THR A 58 3.46 7.53 0.44
C THR A 58 2.51 6.80 -0.51
N ARG A 59 2.02 5.62 -0.12
CA ARG A 59 1.21 4.74 -0.99
C ARG A 59 -0.18 4.43 -0.42
N PHE A 60 -0.47 4.84 0.81
CA PHE A 60 -1.73 4.54 1.47
C PHE A 60 -1.93 5.44 2.68
N ASP A 61 -3.20 5.67 3.01
CA ASP A 61 -3.61 6.37 4.22
C ASP A 61 -4.33 5.39 5.14
N ILE A 62 -4.10 5.54 6.45
CA ILE A 62 -4.75 4.75 7.50
C ILE A 62 -5.37 5.69 8.49
N SER A 63 -6.67 5.54 8.71
CA SER A 63 -7.43 6.25 9.72
C SER A 63 -8.01 5.26 10.72
N ALA A 64 -7.91 5.57 12.00
CA ALA A 64 -8.59 4.83 13.06
C ALA A 64 -9.12 5.79 14.12
N HIS A 65 -10.26 5.43 14.69
CA HIS A 65 -10.83 6.13 15.84
C HIS A 65 -11.32 5.11 16.88
N GLU A 66 -11.24 5.51 18.14
CA GLU A 66 -11.83 4.80 19.28
C GLU A 66 -12.40 5.78 20.30
N SER A 67 -13.47 5.36 20.97
CA SER A 67 -14.03 6.07 22.12
C SER A 67 -13.99 5.19 23.36
N THR A 68 -13.47 5.73 24.45
CA THR A 68 -13.35 5.05 25.76
C THR A 68 -13.68 6.03 26.89
N ASP A 69 -13.60 5.56 28.13
CA ASP A 69 -13.80 6.36 29.35
C ASP A 69 -12.51 7.06 29.83
N ASP A 70 -11.38 6.85 29.15
CA ASP A 70 -10.08 7.50 29.44
C ASP A 70 -9.32 7.77 28.12
N LEU A 71 -8.64 8.93 28.05
CA LEU A 71 -7.80 9.33 26.91
C LEU A 71 -6.63 8.39 26.70
N TYR A 72 -5.95 7.93 27.76
CA TYR A 72 -4.81 7.02 27.61
C TYR A 72 -5.26 5.68 27.01
N ALA A 73 -6.37 5.14 27.51
CA ALA A 73 -6.97 3.92 26.96
C ALA A 73 -7.44 4.11 25.52
N ALA A 74 -8.07 5.25 25.20
CA ALA A 74 -8.49 5.56 23.83
C ALA A 74 -7.30 5.62 22.85
N ILE A 75 -6.18 6.23 23.28
CA ILE A 75 -4.94 6.26 22.49
C ILE A 75 -4.46 4.83 22.22
N ASP A 76 -4.30 4.01 23.25
CA ASP A 76 -3.78 2.64 23.12
C ASP A 76 -4.67 1.74 22.25
N LEU A 77 -5.99 1.82 22.40
CA LEU A 77 -6.92 1.08 21.55
C LEU A 77 -6.88 1.55 20.09
N THR A 78 -6.80 2.85 19.86
CA THR A 78 -6.69 3.41 18.50
C THR A 78 -5.38 2.95 17.85
N ILE A 79 -4.28 2.93 18.59
CA ILE A 79 -2.99 2.41 18.12
C ILE A 79 -3.09 0.92 17.76
N ALA A 80 -3.75 0.11 18.59
CA ALA A 80 -3.93 -1.31 18.30
C ALA A 80 -4.73 -1.54 17.01
N LYS A 81 -5.75 -0.71 16.74
CA LYS A 81 -6.48 -0.70 15.46
C LYS A 81 -5.57 -0.32 14.29
N VAL A 82 -4.76 0.73 14.43
CA VAL A 82 -3.77 1.14 13.41
C VAL A 82 -2.78 0.02 13.13
N GLU A 83 -2.24 -0.63 14.16
CA GLU A 83 -1.32 -1.77 14.04
C GLU A 83 -1.97 -2.96 13.32
N ALA A 84 -3.24 -3.25 13.61
CA ALA A 84 -3.98 -4.29 12.91
C ALA A 84 -4.18 -3.98 11.42
N GLN A 85 -4.48 -2.72 11.07
CA GLN A 85 -4.59 -2.29 9.67
C GLN A 85 -3.24 -2.35 8.95
N LEU A 86 -2.16 -1.90 9.60
CA LEU A 86 -0.79 -1.97 9.08
C LEU A 86 -0.35 -3.41 8.83
N ARG A 87 -0.67 -4.32 9.75
CA ARG A 87 -0.39 -5.75 9.59
C ARG A 87 -1.15 -6.32 8.38
N LYS A 88 -2.46 -6.11 8.29
CA LYS A 88 -3.27 -6.55 7.13
C LYS A 88 -2.72 -6.01 5.81
N HIS A 89 -2.30 -4.75 5.78
CA HIS A 89 -1.74 -4.14 4.58
C HIS A 89 -0.40 -4.76 4.19
N LYS A 90 0.48 -4.99 5.17
CA LYS A 90 1.77 -5.68 4.96
C LYS A 90 1.57 -7.12 4.50
N ASP A 91 0.63 -7.84 5.10
CA ASP A 91 0.28 -9.21 4.72
C ASP A 91 -0.26 -9.26 3.29
N ARG A 92 -1.13 -8.32 2.90
CA ARG A 92 -1.63 -8.21 1.51
C ARG A 92 -0.51 -8.01 0.50
N ILE A 93 0.47 -7.15 0.79
CA ILE A 93 1.63 -6.93 -0.07
C ILE A 93 2.50 -8.20 -0.17
N ASN A 94 2.75 -8.87 0.96
CA ASN A 94 3.55 -10.08 0.99
C ASN A 94 2.88 -11.25 0.27
N HIS A 95 1.56 -11.42 0.43
CA HIS A 95 0.79 -12.45 -0.29
C HIS A 95 0.75 -12.19 -1.80
N HIS A 96 0.70 -10.93 -2.23
CA HIS A 96 0.85 -10.59 -3.66
C HIS A 96 2.24 -10.92 -4.21
N LYS A 97 3.28 -10.92 -3.36
CA LYS A 97 4.63 -11.35 -3.76
C LYS A 97 4.76 -12.88 -3.79
N GLY A 98 4.01 -13.59 -2.95
CA GLY A 98 3.94 -15.06 -2.90
C GLY A 98 3.07 -15.70 -3.99
N ARG A 99 2.11 -14.97 -4.57
CA ARG A 99 1.31 -15.43 -5.73
C ARG A 99 1.99 -15.18 -7.07
N ARG A 100 3.29 -14.92 -7.09
CA ARG A 100 4.15 -15.33 -8.22
C ARG A 100 4.48 -16.81 -8.01
N THR A 101 3.46 -17.65 -8.11
CA THR A 101 3.65 -19.08 -8.33
C THR A 101 4.49 -19.24 -9.57
N ALA A 102 5.72 -19.73 -9.38
CA ALA A 102 6.39 -20.68 -10.24
C ALA A 102 5.83 -20.77 -11.67
N VAL A 103 6.13 -19.76 -12.50
CA VAL A 103 6.23 -20.01 -13.94
C VAL A 103 7.67 -20.37 -14.15
N SER A 104 7.85 -21.68 -14.27
CA SER A 104 8.91 -22.45 -14.91
C SER A 104 10.11 -21.67 -15.44
N GLU A 105 11.28 -22.20 -15.13
CA GLU A 105 12.55 -21.96 -15.82
C GLU A 105 12.33 -21.67 -17.32
N PRO A 106 13.12 -20.76 -17.92
CA PRO A 106 13.02 -20.51 -19.35
C PRO A 106 13.34 -21.82 -20.09
N ARG A 107 12.30 -22.49 -20.59
CA ARG A 107 12.47 -23.53 -21.60
C ARG A 107 12.71 -22.80 -22.91
N ASP A 108 13.93 -22.89 -23.40
CA ASP A 108 14.27 -22.59 -24.78
C ASP A 108 13.41 -23.49 -25.68
N VAL A 109 12.36 -22.93 -26.27
CA VAL A 109 11.64 -23.55 -27.39
C VAL A 109 12.27 -23.02 -28.68
N PRO A 110 12.90 -23.86 -29.50
CA PRO A 110 13.32 -23.45 -30.83
C PRO A 110 12.05 -23.30 -31.69
N VAL A 111 11.70 -22.07 -32.02
CA VAL A 111 10.70 -21.80 -33.07
C VAL A 111 11.45 -21.83 -34.40
N GLU A 112 11.32 -22.93 -35.15
CA GLU A 112 11.68 -22.95 -36.57
C GLU A 112 10.69 -22.07 -37.32
N VAL A 113 11.14 -20.88 -37.73
CA VAL A 113 10.43 -20.04 -38.69
C VAL A 113 10.73 -20.59 -40.07
N ILE A 114 9.71 -21.12 -40.74
CA ILE A 114 9.79 -21.50 -42.15
C ILE A 114 9.95 -20.21 -42.95
N GLU A 115 11.13 -20.03 -43.52
CA GLU A 115 11.45 -18.94 -44.44
C GLU A 115 10.62 -19.07 -45.72
N SER A 116 9.92 -18.00 -46.09
CA SER A 116 9.57 -17.76 -47.49
C SER A 116 10.46 -16.63 -47.99
N GLU A 117 11.42 -16.98 -48.84
CA GLU A 117 12.29 -16.05 -49.54
C GLU A 117 11.48 -15.21 -50.53
N GLU A 118 11.50 -13.88 -50.39
CA GLU A 118 11.69 -12.97 -51.54
C GLU A 118 11.89 -11.50 -51.09
N ASN A 119 13.16 -11.09 -50.95
CA ASN A 119 13.75 -9.92 -51.64
C ASN A 119 15.02 -9.44 -50.94
N ALA A 120 16.15 -9.64 -51.63
CA ALA A 120 17.40 -8.98 -51.34
C ALA A 120 17.33 -7.50 -51.75
N ARG A 121 17.50 -6.56 -50.78
CA ARG A 121 18.16 -5.25 -50.99
C ARG A 121 18.89 -4.79 -49.72
N GLU A 122 20.11 -4.30 -49.98
CA GLU A 122 21.19 -3.89 -49.09
C GLU A 122 20.83 -2.87 -47.99
N GLY A 123 21.41 -3.08 -46.79
CA GLY A 123 22.31 -2.07 -46.23
C GLY A 123 21.75 -0.91 -45.40
N ALA A 124 20.93 -1.18 -44.36
CA ALA A 124 20.94 -0.39 -43.12
C ALA A 124 20.20 -1.15 -41.99
N PRO A 125 20.74 -1.24 -40.76
CA PRO A 125 20.01 -1.82 -39.65
C PRO A 125 18.81 -0.92 -39.31
N ARG A 126 17.60 -1.39 -39.56
CA ARG A 126 16.37 -0.72 -39.12
C ARG A 126 16.19 -1.02 -37.64
N ILE A 127 16.44 -0.03 -36.78
CA ILE A 127 16.15 -0.12 -35.35
C ILE A 127 14.63 -0.11 -35.21
N VAL A 128 14.04 -1.28 -34.97
CA VAL A 128 12.64 -1.41 -34.59
C VAL A 128 12.60 -1.31 -33.06
N GLU A 129 12.10 -0.19 -32.54
CA GLU A 129 11.78 -0.07 -31.10
C GLU A 129 10.82 -1.19 -30.75
N THR A 130 11.34 -2.19 -30.04
CA THR A 130 10.57 -3.34 -29.59
C THR A 130 10.27 -3.08 -28.12
N ASP A 131 9.10 -2.53 -27.86
CA ASP A 131 8.59 -2.41 -26.49
C ASP A 131 8.32 -3.81 -25.94
N ASN A 132 9.25 -4.26 -25.10
CA ASN A 132 9.15 -5.55 -24.43
C ASN A 132 8.18 -5.38 -23.24
N ILE A 133 6.88 -5.52 -23.51
CA ILE A 133 5.86 -5.48 -22.47
C ILE A 133 5.88 -6.85 -21.77
N PRO A 134 6.22 -6.92 -20.48
CA PRO A 134 6.15 -8.19 -19.75
C PRO A 134 4.69 -8.62 -19.64
N ALA A 135 4.27 -9.55 -20.50
CA ALA A 135 2.96 -10.18 -20.42
C ALA A 135 2.89 -10.98 -19.12
N LYS A 136 2.18 -10.43 -18.12
CA LYS A 136 1.94 -11.10 -16.85
C LYS A 136 0.77 -12.06 -17.09
N PRO A 137 0.93 -13.39 -16.92
CA PRO A 137 -0.19 -14.31 -17.08
C PRO A 137 -1.27 -13.94 -16.07
N LEU A 138 -2.48 -13.66 -16.57
CA LEU A 138 -3.64 -13.26 -15.78
C LEU A 138 -4.63 -14.43 -15.74
N SER A 139 -5.19 -14.74 -14.57
CA SER A 139 -6.31 -15.69 -14.48
C SER A 139 -7.54 -15.10 -15.18
N VAL A 140 -8.43 -15.93 -15.74
CA VAL A 140 -9.69 -15.50 -16.36
C VAL A 140 -10.53 -14.64 -15.41
N GLU A 141 -10.52 -14.99 -14.12
CA GLU A 141 -11.23 -14.27 -13.06
C GLU A 141 -10.62 -12.88 -12.80
N ASP A 142 -9.29 -12.80 -12.80
CA ASP A 142 -8.56 -11.54 -12.62
C ASP A 142 -8.73 -10.62 -13.86
N ALA A 143 -8.90 -11.21 -15.06
CA ALA A 143 -9.16 -10.49 -16.29
C ALA A 143 -10.55 -9.83 -16.29
N ILE A 144 -11.58 -10.54 -15.82
CA ILE A 144 -12.93 -9.97 -15.71
C ILE A 144 -12.93 -8.76 -14.76
N LEU A 145 -12.27 -8.88 -13.60
CA LEU A 145 -12.17 -7.80 -12.63
C LEU A 145 -11.44 -6.57 -13.22
N GLN A 146 -10.42 -6.79 -14.05
CA GLN A 146 -9.61 -5.72 -14.63
C GLN A 146 -10.29 -5.05 -15.84
N LEU A 147 -11.09 -5.78 -16.62
CA LEU A 147 -11.97 -5.19 -17.64
C LEU A 147 -13.00 -4.25 -17.02
N GLU A 148 -13.63 -4.64 -15.92
CA GLU A 148 -14.63 -3.81 -15.23
C GLU A 148 -14.04 -2.52 -14.65
N LEU A 149 -12.81 -2.58 -14.11
CA LEU A 149 -12.16 -1.44 -13.46
C LEU A 149 -11.53 -0.43 -14.42
N THR A 150 -10.96 -0.89 -15.54
CA THR A 150 -10.11 -0.04 -16.41
C THR A 150 -10.66 0.22 -17.80
N HIS A 151 -11.68 -0.52 -18.27
CA HIS A 151 -12.27 -0.39 -19.62
C HIS A 151 -11.24 -0.33 -20.77
N ALA A 152 -10.05 -0.91 -20.57
CA ALA A 152 -8.94 -0.89 -21.52
C ALA A 152 -8.59 -2.32 -21.96
N GLU A 153 -8.12 -2.46 -23.19
CA GLU A 153 -7.68 -3.74 -23.75
C GLU A 153 -6.35 -4.19 -23.10
N PHE A 154 -6.28 -5.46 -22.70
CA PHE A 154 -5.04 -6.09 -22.21
C PHE A 154 -4.93 -7.53 -22.72
N LEU A 155 -3.69 -7.99 -22.86
CA LEU A 155 -3.36 -9.34 -23.35
C LEU A 155 -3.37 -10.32 -22.17
N VAL A 156 -4.03 -11.48 -22.34
CA VAL A 156 -4.16 -12.58 -21.36
C VAL A 156 -3.36 -13.78 -21.80
#